data_AF-J9GYE5-F1
#
_entry.id   AF-J9GYE5-F1
#
_cell.length_a   1.000
_cell.length_b   1.000
_cell.length_c   1.000
_cell.angle_alpha   90.00
_cell.angle_beta   90.00
_cell.angle_gamma   90.00
#
_symmetry.space_group_name_H-M   'P 1'
#
loop_
_entity.id
_entity.type
_entity.pdbx_description
1 polymer ?
#
loop_
_entity_poly.entity_id
_entity_poly.type
_entity_poly.pdbx_seq_one_letter_code
_entity_poly.pdbx_strand_id
1 'polypeptide(L)'
;MAGIYLHVPFCSSRCIYCDFYSTTSAPAWRDAYVEALCAELRMRCGELGAEEVQTIYWGGGTPSLLSADQLQRVMATLRQYYIIAPEAEITLESNPDDVTPECADAWRGLGFNRVSLGIQSFHDDILRTLRRRHTAA
;
A
#
# COMPACT_ATOMS: atom_id res chain seq x y z
N MET A 1 -19.66 8.26 5.38
CA MET A 1 -18.68 8.13 4.28
C MET A 1 -17.71 7.04 4.67
N ALA A 2 -17.79 5.88 4.02
CA ALA A 2 -16.96 4.74 4.33
C ALA A 2 -15.57 4.87 3.69
N GLY A 3 -14.54 4.44 4.42
CA GLY A 3 -13.17 4.33 3.95
C GLY A 3 -12.57 3.00 4.39
N ILE A 4 -11.73 2.40 3.55
CA ILE A 4 -11.01 1.16 3.85
C ILE A 4 -9.53 1.47 3.98
N TYR A 5 -8.95 1.13 5.14
CA TYR A 5 -7.50 1.17 5.34
C TYR A 5 -6.93 -0.25 5.29
N LEU A 6 -5.89 -0.44 4.49
CA LEU A 6 -5.18 -1.70 4.35
C LEU A 6 -3.74 -1.53 4.83
N HIS A 7 -3.42 -2.20 5.93
CA HIS A 7 -2.09 -2.13 6.55
C HIS A 7 -1.16 -3.20 5.95
N VAL A 8 -0.20 -2.81 5.11
CA VAL A 8 0.82 -3.69 4.55
C VAL A 8 2.09 -3.61 5.40
N PRO A 9 2.45 -4.65 6.17
CA PRO A 9 3.48 -4.53 7.20
C PRO A 9 4.91 -4.70 6.65
N PHE A 10 5.14 -4.77 5.34
CA PHE A 10 6.47 -5.11 4.80
C PHE A 10 7.31 -3.87 4.53
N CYS A 11 8.58 -3.90 4.92
CA CYS A 11 9.57 -2.87 4.57
C CYS A 11 10.86 -3.53 4.07
N SER A 12 11.52 -2.92 3.08
CA SER A 12 12.85 -3.35 2.63
C SER A 12 13.92 -3.08 3.69
N SER A 13 13.72 -2.07 4.55
CA SER A 13 14.60 -1.73 5.67
C SER A 13 13.83 -0.95 6.72
N ARG A 14 14.26 -1.01 7.99
CA ARG A 14 13.62 -0.29 9.10
C ARG A 14 14.25 1.10 9.27
N CYS A 15 13.44 2.15 9.08
CA CYS A 15 13.83 3.52 9.40
C CYS A 15 13.91 3.71 10.92
N ILE A 16 14.88 4.49 11.40
CA ILE A 16 15.15 4.62 12.85
C ILE A 16 14.04 5.35 13.62
N TYR A 17 13.23 6.15 12.93
CA TYR A 17 12.15 6.96 13.50
C TYR A 17 10.77 6.29 13.36
N CYS A 18 10.68 5.15 12.66
CA CYS A 18 9.41 4.57 12.28
C CYS A 18 8.77 3.82 13.46
N ASP A 19 7.61 4.31 13.89
CA ASP A 19 6.79 3.71 14.95
C ASP A 19 5.61 2.89 14.40
N PHE A 20 5.45 2.84 13.06
CA PHE A 20 4.46 1.96 12.44
C PHE A 20 4.89 0.50 12.57
N TYR A 21 3.90 -0.37 12.81
CA TYR A 21 4.13 -1.80 12.72
C TYR A 21 4.64 -2.14 11.32
N SER A 22 5.83 -2.73 11.28
CA SER A 22 6.50 -3.10 10.06
C SER A 22 7.49 -4.21 10.34
N THR A 23 7.74 -5.02 9.33
CA THR A 23 8.62 -6.16 9.36
C THR A 23 9.49 -6.16 8.12
N THR A 24 10.79 -6.41 8.33
CA THR A 24 11.75 -6.67 7.25
C THR A 24 11.84 -8.16 6.93
N SER A 25 10.86 -8.95 7.41
CA SER A 25 10.79 -10.39 7.22
C SER A 25 10.62 -10.78 5.76
N ALA A 26 11.01 -12.02 5.43
CA ALA A 26 11.21 -12.49 4.07
C ALA A 26 10.01 -12.27 3.13
N PRO A 27 10.26 -11.97 1.83
CA PRO A 27 9.24 -11.89 0.78
C PRO A 27 8.27 -13.08 0.72
N ALA A 28 8.68 -14.25 1.23
CA ALA A 28 7.88 -15.46 1.31
C ALA A 28 6.53 -15.29 2.05
N TRP A 29 6.41 -14.31 2.94
CA TRP A 29 5.16 -14.07 3.68
C TRP A 29 4.15 -13.21 2.93
N ARG A 30 4.53 -12.57 1.82
CA ARG A 30 3.65 -11.63 1.11
C ARG A 30 2.42 -12.33 0.53
N ASP A 31 2.60 -13.52 -0.05
CA ASP A 31 1.47 -14.28 -0.61
C ASP A 31 0.52 -14.75 0.50
N ALA A 32 1.06 -15.27 1.60
CA ALA A 32 0.25 -15.68 2.76
C ALA A 32 -0.52 -14.49 3.37
N TYR A 33 0.12 -13.32 3.44
CA TYR A 33 -0.53 -12.08 3.87
C TYR A 33 -1.65 -11.67 2.91
N VAL A 34 -1.42 -11.69 1.59
CA VAL A 34 -2.43 -11.34 0.59
C VAL A 34 -3.63 -12.29 0.66
N GLU A 35 -3.40 -13.59 0.82
CA GLU A 35 -4.47 -14.58 1.03
C GLU A 35 -5.29 -14.27 2.29
N ALA A 36 -4.61 -14.00 3.41
CA ALA A 36 -5.26 -13.66 4.66
C ALA A 36 -6.07 -12.36 4.54
N LEU A 37 -5.52 -11.33 3.88
CA LEU A 37 -6.19 -10.06 3.65
C LEU A 37 -7.44 -10.23 2.78
N CYS A 38 -7.36 -10.99 1.69
CA CYS A 38 -8.51 -11.29 0.85
C CYS A 38 -9.57 -12.12 1.60
N ALA A 39 -9.17 -13.03 2.49
CA ALA A 39 -10.10 -13.74 3.36
C ALA A 39 -10.79 -12.77 4.35
N GLU A 40 -10.05 -11.86 4.97
CA GLU A 40 -10.60 -10.86 5.89
C GLU A 40 -11.62 -9.94 5.19
N LEU A 41 -11.27 -9.40 4.03
CA LEU A 41 -12.18 -8.57 3.22
C LEU A 41 -13.49 -9.29 2.90
N ARG A 42 -13.44 -10.60 2.63
CA ARG A 42 -14.64 -11.41 2.41
C ARG A 42 -15.47 -11.60 3.67
N MET A 43 -14.83 -11.82 4.82
CA MET A 43 -15.52 -12.00 6.10
C MET A 43 -16.21 -10.73 6.58
N ARG A 44 -15.64 -9.56 6.23
CA ARG A 44 -16.06 -8.25 6.75
C ARG A 44 -16.91 -7.42 5.77
N CYS A 45 -17.22 -7.94 4.58
CA CYS A 45 -17.93 -7.18 3.55
C CYS A 45 -19.32 -6.67 3.97
N GLY A 46 -19.97 -7.35 4.92
CA GLY A 46 -21.27 -6.94 5.45
C GLY A 46 -21.24 -5.74 6.41
N GLU A 47 -20.07 -5.33 6.92
CA GLU A 47 -19.94 -4.26 7.92
C GLU A 47 -20.39 -2.88 7.40
N LEU A 48 -20.30 -2.65 6.08
CA LEU A 48 -20.65 -1.37 5.45
C LEU A 48 -22.09 -1.32 4.91
N GLY A 49 -22.82 -2.43 4.93
CA GLY A 49 -24.18 -2.50 4.37
C GLY A 49 -24.22 -2.06 2.90
N ALA A 50 -25.00 -1.02 2.60
CA ALA A 50 -25.13 -0.43 1.26
C ALA A 50 -24.30 0.85 1.07
N GLU A 51 -23.43 1.19 2.03
CA GLU A 51 -22.62 2.41 1.94
C GLU A 51 -21.48 2.25 0.92
N GLU A 52 -21.33 3.24 0.03
CA GLU A 52 -20.25 3.26 -0.94
C GLU A 52 -18.92 3.67 -0.28
N VAL A 53 -17.86 2.92 -0.61
CA VAL A 53 -16.48 3.23 -0.22
C VAL A 53 -15.98 4.40 -1.06
N GLN A 54 -15.69 5.51 -0.41
CA GLN A 54 -15.19 6.73 -1.05
C GLN A 54 -13.66 6.80 -1.04
N THR A 55 -13.00 6.09 -0.13
CA THR A 55 -11.54 6.07 -0.03
C THR A 55 -11.00 4.68 0.29
N ILE A 56 -9.90 4.32 -0.36
CA ILE A 56 -9.12 3.11 -0.07
C ILE A 56 -7.67 3.53 0.11
N TYR A 57 -7.15 3.36 1.32
CA TYR A 57 -5.81 3.79 1.66
C TYR A 57 -4.94 2.59 2.00
N TRP A 58 -3.89 2.40 1.21
CA TRP A 58 -2.87 1.40 1.44
C TRP A 58 -1.68 2.05 2.14
N GLY A 59 -1.40 1.63 3.38
CA GLY A 59 -0.30 2.19 4.16
C GLY A 59 0.35 1.18 5.09
N GLY A 60 1.17 1.68 6.02
CA GLY A 60 1.81 0.88 7.06
C GLY A 60 3.31 0.84 6.92
N GLY A 61 3.85 -0.29 6.46
CA GLY A 61 5.24 -0.42 6.08
C GLY A 61 5.50 0.22 4.72
N THR A 62 5.44 -0.59 3.66
CA THR A 62 5.65 -0.14 2.29
C THR A 62 4.78 -0.98 1.34
N PRO A 63 3.51 -0.56 1.14
CA PRO A 63 2.57 -1.23 0.25
C PRO A 63 3.08 -1.48 -1.16
N SER A 64 3.90 -0.57 -1.71
CA SER A 64 4.52 -0.71 -3.04
C SER A 64 5.49 -1.89 -3.18
N LEU A 65 5.85 -2.59 -2.09
CA LEU A 65 6.63 -3.83 -2.15
C LEU A 65 5.80 -5.06 -2.54
N LEU A 66 4.48 -4.97 -2.56
CA LEU A 66 3.63 -6.02 -3.13
C LEU A 66 3.78 -6.01 -4.65
N SER A 67 3.83 -7.19 -5.27
CA SER A 67 3.87 -7.30 -6.73
C SER A 67 2.57 -6.79 -7.35
N ALA A 68 2.60 -6.45 -8.65
CA ALA A 68 1.40 -6.07 -9.39
C ALA A 68 0.30 -7.15 -9.28
N ASP A 69 0.66 -8.43 -9.37
CA ASP A 69 -0.27 -9.55 -9.21
C ASP A 69 -0.88 -9.59 -7.79
N GLN A 70 -0.06 -9.36 -6.76
CA GLN A 70 -0.53 -9.32 -5.37
C GLN A 70 -1.52 -8.17 -5.14
N LEU A 71 -1.19 -6.97 -5.63
CA LEU A 71 -2.08 -5.81 -5.57
C LEU A 71 -3.37 -6.07 -6.35
N GLN A 72 -3.27 -6.67 -7.55
CA GLN A 72 -4.42 -7.00 -8.38
C GLN A 72 -5.39 -7.94 -7.66
N ARG A 73 -4.89 -8.97 -6.97
CA ARG A 73 -5.73 -9.93 -6.25
C ARG A 73 -6.57 -9.26 -5.16
N VAL A 74 -5.97 -8.35 -4.39
CA VAL A 74 -6.68 -7.62 -3.34
C VAL A 74 -7.66 -6.61 -3.94
N MET A 75 -7.25 -5.85 -4.97
CA MET A 75 -8.13 -4.89 -5.65
C MET A 75 -9.32 -5.59 -6.32
N ALA A 76 -9.12 -6.77 -6.90
CA ALA A 76 -10.21 -7.59 -7.43
C ALA A 76 -11.17 -8.03 -6.32
N THR A 77 -10.64 -8.44 -5.17
CA THR A 77 -11.44 -8.80 -4.00
C THR A 77 -12.26 -7.61 -3.49
N LEU A 78 -11.64 -6.43 -3.37
CA LEU A 78 -12.34 -5.20 -2.99
C LEU A 78 -13.50 -4.90 -3.95
N ARG A 79 -13.24 -4.90 -5.26
CA ARG A 79 -14.27 -4.65 -6.28
C ARG A 79 -15.39 -5.69 -6.31
N GLN A 80 -15.09 -6.92 -5.91
CA GLN A 80 -16.07 -8.00 -5.88
C GLN A 80 -17.02 -7.89 -4.67
N TYR A 81 -16.51 -7.46 -3.52
CA TYR A 81 -17.22 -7.54 -2.25
C TYR A 81 -17.69 -6.19 -1.69
N TYR A 82 -17.19 -5.07 -2.22
CA TYR A 82 -17.53 -3.73 -1.76
C TYR A 82 -18.02 -2.86 -2.92
N ILE A 83 -18.97 -1.97 -2.62
CA ILE A 83 -19.43 -0.96 -3.57
C ILE A 83 -18.44 0.20 -3.48
N ILE A 84 -17.57 0.33 -4.49
CA ILE A 84 -16.57 1.40 -4.55
C ILE A 84 -17.12 2.52 -5.43
N ALA A 85 -17.12 3.74 -4.92
CA ALA A 85 -17.57 4.90 -5.68
C ALA A 85 -16.70 5.08 -6.95
N PRO A 86 -17.27 5.49 -8.10
CA PRO A 86 -16.52 5.68 -9.34
C PRO A 86 -15.33 6.65 -9.20
N GLU A 87 -15.50 7.68 -8.38
CA GLU A 87 -14.50 8.73 -8.13
C GLU A 87 -13.75 8.50 -6.79
N ALA A 88 -13.76 7.28 -6.25
CA ALA A 88 -13.09 6.98 -5.00
C ALA A 88 -11.58 7.30 -5.07
N GLU A 89 -11.04 7.88 -4.01
CA GLU A 89 -9.59 8.04 -3.87
C GLU A 89 -8.96 6.70 -3.48
N ILE A 90 -8.06 6.19 -4.31
CA ILE A 90 -7.32 4.96 -4.06
C ILE A 90 -5.84 5.32 -3.96
N THR A 91 -5.37 5.39 -2.71
CA THR A 91 -4.01 5.83 -2.37
C THR A 91 -3.08 4.64 -2.12
N LEU A 92 -1.86 4.71 -2.68
CA LEU A 92 -0.75 3.82 -2.36
C LEU A 92 0.40 4.58 -1.69
N GLU A 93 0.84 4.16 -0.50
CA GLU A 93 2.12 4.62 0.06
C GLU A 93 3.30 3.93 -0.63
N SER A 94 4.33 4.73 -0.96
CA SER A 94 5.57 4.24 -1.58
C SER A 94 6.80 5.04 -1.14
N ASN A 95 7.98 4.47 -1.34
CA ASN A 95 9.25 5.22 -1.27
C ASN A 95 9.71 5.59 -2.69
N PRO A 96 10.54 6.65 -2.83
CA PRO A 96 11.11 7.02 -4.12
C PRO A 96 11.80 5.85 -4.84
N ASP A 97 12.53 5.00 -4.11
CA ASP A 97 13.26 3.84 -4.66
C ASP A 97 12.37 2.76 -5.29
N ASP A 98 11.09 2.74 -4.90
CA ASP A 98 10.15 1.69 -5.31
C ASP A 98 9.32 2.12 -6.54
N VAL A 99 9.49 3.37 -7.01
CA VAL A 99 8.75 3.91 -8.15
C VAL A 99 9.56 3.80 -9.44
N THR A 100 9.15 2.89 -10.31
CA THR A 100 9.60 2.86 -11.72
C THR A 100 8.44 3.20 -12.66
N PRO A 101 8.70 3.57 -13.93
CA PRO A 101 7.63 3.77 -14.92
C PRO A 101 6.70 2.55 -15.04
N GLU A 102 7.25 1.34 -15.01
CA GLU A 102 6.48 0.09 -15.11
C GLU A 102 5.58 -0.11 -13.87
N CYS A 103 6.08 0.19 -12.68
CA CYS A 103 5.27 0.17 -11.46
C CYS A 103 4.16 1.21 -11.51
N ALA A 104 4.44 2.43 -11.97
CA ALA A 104 3.45 3.49 -12.08
C ALA A 104 2.32 3.14 -13.06
N ASP A 105 2.67 2.57 -14.22
CA ASP A 105 1.70 2.08 -15.20
C ASP A 105 0.85 0.93 -14.64
N ALA A 106 1.48 -0.01 -13.92
CA ALA A 106 0.76 -1.10 -13.26
C ALA A 106 -0.21 -0.56 -12.20
N TRP A 107 0.22 0.35 -11.32
CA TRP A 107 -0.64 0.94 -10.29
C TRP A 107 -1.82 1.70 -10.91
N ARG A 108 -1.56 2.50 -11.94
CA ARG A 108 -2.62 3.21 -12.68
C ARG A 108 -3.62 2.22 -13.28
N GLY A 109 -3.14 1.15 -13.92
CA GLY A 109 -3.99 0.08 -14.48
C GLY A 109 -4.83 -0.65 -13.44
N LEU A 110 -4.35 -0.72 -12.19
CA LEU A 110 -5.09 -1.28 -11.05
C LEU A 110 -6.08 -0.30 -10.42
N GLY A 111 -6.10 0.97 -10.85
CA GLY A 111 -7.02 2.01 -10.38
C GLY A 111 -6.50 2.89 -9.26
N PHE A 112 -5.21 2.78 -8.89
CA PHE A 112 -4.60 3.76 -7.99
C PHE A 112 -4.54 5.12 -8.68
N ASN A 113 -5.05 6.15 -8.01
CA ASN A 113 -5.13 7.51 -8.54
C ASN A 113 -4.43 8.54 -7.64
N ARG A 114 -3.85 8.10 -6.52
CA ARG A 114 -2.99 8.91 -5.64
C ARG A 114 -1.83 8.08 -5.10
N VAL A 115 -0.65 8.68 -5.01
CA VAL A 115 0.54 8.09 -4.38
C VAL A 115 1.02 9.01 -3.27
N SER A 116 1.27 8.44 -2.10
CA SER A 116 1.89 9.14 -0.96
C SER A 116 3.36 8.73 -0.88
N LEU A 117 4.28 9.68 -1.09
CA LEU A 117 5.72 9.41 -1.17
C LEU A 117 6.45 9.82 0.11
N GLY A 118 7.12 8.85 0.73
CA GLY A 118 7.91 9.07 1.93
C GLY A 118 9.28 9.69 1.66
N ILE A 119 9.37 10.95 1.22
CA ILE A 119 10.66 11.61 0.89
C ILE A 119 11.52 11.87 2.15
N GLN A 120 10.90 12.35 3.22
CA GLN A 120 11.53 12.74 4.50
C GLN A 120 12.50 13.95 4.43
N SER A 121 13.49 13.92 3.53
CA SER A 121 14.51 14.96 3.40
C SER A 121 15.08 14.99 1.99
N PHE A 122 15.59 16.16 1.59
CA PHE A 122 16.37 16.36 0.36
C PHE A 122 17.87 16.52 0.66
N HIS A 123 18.35 16.10 1.84
CA HIS A 123 19.77 16.10 2.20
C HIS A 123 20.26 14.68 2.46
N ASP A 124 21.26 14.23 1.69
CA ASP A 124 21.77 12.86 1.76
C ASP A 124 22.35 12.50 3.13
N ASP A 125 22.96 13.45 3.85
CA ASP A 125 23.45 13.22 5.21
C ASP A 125 22.30 12.84 6.16
N ILE A 126 21.17 13.55 6.05
CA ILE A 126 19.97 13.28 6.86
C ILE A 126 19.37 11.93 6.46
N LEU A 127 19.23 11.67 5.15
CA LEU A 127 18.68 10.41 4.64
C LEU A 127 19.49 9.19 5.14
N ARG A 128 20.83 9.29 5.11
CA ARG A 128 21.73 8.28 5.68
C ARG A 128 21.52 8.09 7.19
N THR A 129 21.42 9.18 7.97
CA THR A 129 21.11 9.09 9.40
C THR A 129 19.78 8.39 9.65
N LEU A 130 18.75 8.71 8.86
CA LEU A 130 17.41 8.13 8.98
C LEU A 130 17.32 6.68 8.46
N ARG A 131 18.40 6.15 7.85
CA ARG A 131 18.46 4.86 7.14
C ARG A 131 17.46 4.76 5.99
N ARG A 132 17.27 5.86 5.27
CA ARG A 132 16.53 5.86 4.00
C ARG A 132 17.41 5.24 2.91
N ARG A 133 16.79 4.52 1.97
CA ARG A 133 17.49 3.85 0.86
C ARG A 133 17.71 4.80 -0.33
N HIS A 134 16.84 5.80 -0.48
CA HIS A 134 16.91 6.81 -1.53
C HIS A 134 17.93 7.91 -1.25
N THR A 135 18.37 8.57 -2.32
CA THR A 135 19.14 9.81 -2.32
C THR A 135 18.24 11.00 -2.63
N ALA A 136 18.75 12.21 -2.38
CA ALA A 136 18.04 13.44 -2.72
C ALA A 136 17.92 13.70 -4.23
N ALA A 137 18.85 13.15 -5.00
CA ALA A 137 18.91 13.19 -6.47
C ALA A 137 18.31 11.94 -7.09
#